data_AF-A0A478FVK9-F1
#
_entry.id   AF-A0A478FVK9-F1
#
_cell.length_a   1.000
_cell.length_b   1.000
_cell.length_c   1.000
_cell.angle_alpha   90.00
_cell.angle_beta   90.00
_cell.angle_gamma   90.00
#
_symmetry.space_group_name_H-M   'P 1'
#
loop_
_entity.id
_entity.type
_entity.pdbx_description
1 polymer ?
#
loop_
_entity_poly.entity_id
_entity_poly.type
_entity_poly.pdbx_seq_one_letter_code
_entity_poly.pdbx_strand_id
1 'polypeptide(L)'
;MSITSNKITLISAITGNGIFTTTADYELLKAFMWKVQSDDESLSPADNTYIEDIKPIRKKKNTAVLTSKGKLDPRNFTQVNPRVVKANHNYLAFHIFHISSYTQKLVSWKPENKTWWEKSYEHKKYILENHPQFKGSKITSSYKPDKAWLTNNEFALNQFCDVAYDHKTFFEKFKDLFWLACSIDGKNPEEKDDSKWITEINKAQLPTSGSAKTEITYLTVKQSKKTNTWNLNNKEDKFIVYDYNKEWWEWSYKNRLEVDRKDENSYFPLTTKFKDATKGWEENASNENSSLNNICKELYAKNGRTADETEDMWRYCSDAGINS
;
A
#
# COMPACT_ATOMS: atom_id res chain seq x y z
N MET A 1 38.75 36.92 -57.23
CA MET A 1 38.00 35.67 -57.42
C MET A 1 38.01 34.98 -56.07
N SER A 2 36.83 34.86 -55.43
CA SER A 2 36.66 34.48 -54.03
C SER A 2 37.21 33.09 -53.71
N ILE A 3 37.93 32.98 -52.60
CA ILE A 3 38.08 31.73 -51.86
C ILE A 3 36.94 31.73 -50.84
N THR A 4 35.94 30.88 -51.05
CA THR A 4 34.84 30.64 -50.13
C THR A 4 35.37 29.92 -48.90
N SER A 5 35.33 30.56 -47.73
CA SER A 5 35.56 29.91 -46.43
C SER A 5 34.45 28.88 -46.20
N ASN A 6 34.81 27.60 -46.27
CA ASN A 6 33.93 26.51 -45.88
C ASN A 6 34.02 26.36 -44.36
N LYS A 7 33.06 26.95 -43.64
CA LYS A 7 32.86 26.63 -42.23
C LYS A 7 32.43 25.16 -42.13
N ILE A 8 33.33 24.30 -41.67
CA ILE A 8 33.00 22.90 -41.35
C ILE A 8 32.38 22.90 -39.95
N THR A 9 31.06 22.77 -39.88
CA THR A 9 30.36 22.53 -38.61
C THR A 9 30.36 21.04 -38.32
N LEU A 10 31.20 20.60 -37.37
CA LEU A 10 31.17 19.25 -36.82
C LEU A 10 30.14 19.17 -35.69
N ILE A 11 28.99 18.57 -36.00
CA ILE A 11 28.01 18.16 -34.99
C ILE A 11 28.36 16.73 -34.58
N SER A 12 29.09 16.57 -33.47
CA SER A 12 29.23 15.26 -32.84
C SER A 12 27.98 14.99 -31.99
N ALA A 13 27.00 14.32 -32.59
CA ALA A 13 25.90 13.74 -31.83
C ALA A 13 26.43 12.50 -31.10
N ILE A 14 26.84 12.67 -29.84
CA ILE A 14 27.12 11.54 -28.94
C ILE A 14 25.77 10.96 -28.53
N THR A 15 25.19 10.12 -29.41
CA THR A 15 24.12 9.22 -28.98
C THR A 15 24.76 8.12 -28.16
N GLY A 16 24.71 8.30 -26.84
CA GLY A 16 25.30 7.37 -25.90
C GLY A 16 24.70 5.98 -26.01
N ASN A 17 25.57 4.99 -26.21
CA ASN A 17 25.48 3.69 -25.57
C ASN A 17 26.79 2.91 -25.71
N GLY A 18 27.35 2.53 -24.54
CA GLY A 18 28.11 1.30 -24.38
C GLY A 18 29.59 1.33 -24.76
N ILE A 19 30.46 1.54 -23.76
CA ILE A 19 31.76 0.86 -23.53
C ILE A 19 32.84 0.92 -24.66
N PHE A 20 32.56 1.49 -25.83
CA PHE A 20 33.51 1.64 -26.95
C PHE A 20 33.87 3.08 -27.30
N THR A 21 33.39 4.08 -26.55
CA THR A 21 33.43 5.50 -26.97
C THR A 21 34.29 6.44 -26.12
N THR A 22 35.07 5.96 -25.14
CA THR A 22 35.87 6.88 -24.31
C THR A 22 37.29 7.09 -24.82
N THR A 23 37.88 6.16 -25.57
CA THR A 23 39.25 6.29 -26.09
C THR A 23 39.27 6.60 -27.58
N ALA A 24 38.49 5.91 -28.40
CA ALA A 24 38.46 6.16 -29.85
C ALA A 24 37.96 7.57 -30.18
N ASP A 25 36.91 8.03 -29.51
CA ASP A 25 36.31 9.35 -29.78
C ASP A 25 37.13 10.49 -29.16
N TYR A 26 37.78 10.24 -28.01
CA TYR A 26 38.73 11.18 -27.41
C TYR A 26 40.01 11.33 -28.26
N GLU A 27 40.50 10.25 -28.85
CA GLU A 27 41.65 10.28 -29.77
C GLU A 27 41.26 10.86 -31.14
N LEU A 28 40.04 10.64 -31.63
CA LEU A 28 39.53 11.31 -32.84
C LEU A 28 39.40 12.82 -32.60
N LEU A 29 38.90 13.23 -31.43
CA LEU A 29 38.78 14.64 -31.05
C LEU A 29 40.16 15.30 -30.86
N LYS A 30 41.13 14.61 -30.25
CA LYS A 30 42.53 15.06 -30.18
C LYS A 30 43.16 15.18 -31.56
N ALA A 31 43.00 14.17 -32.43
CA ALA A 31 43.54 14.18 -33.79
C ALA A 31 42.93 15.33 -34.60
N PHE A 32 41.64 15.63 -34.40
CA PHE A 32 40.97 16.74 -35.03
C PHE A 32 41.46 18.09 -34.48
N MET A 33 41.56 18.24 -33.15
CA MET A 33 42.08 19.46 -32.52
C MET A 33 43.55 19.74 -32.85
N TRP A 34 44.39 18.72 -32.98
CA TRP A 34 45.78 18.89 -33.43
C TRP A 34 45.89 19.30 -34.90
N LYS A 35 44.94 18.87 -35.76
CA LYS A 35 44.86 19.33 -37.15
C LYS A 35 44.27 20.73 -37.28
N VAL A 36 43.44 21.16 -36.33
CA VAL A 36 42.88 22.52 -36.29
C VAL A 36 43.89 23.50 -35.68
N GLN A 37 44.81 23.07 -34.80
CA GLN A 37 45.90 23.92 -34.30
C GLN A 37 46.90 24.37 -35.37
N SER A 38 46.91 23.76 -36.56
CA SER A 38 47.79 24.17 -37.66
C SER A 38 47.22 25.28 -38.55
N ASP A 39 45.94 25.64 -38.43
CA ASP A 39 45.33 26.74 -39.19
C ASP A 39 44.51 27.67 -38.29
N ASP A 40 44.71 28.97 -38.49
CA ASP A 40 44.32 30.12 -37.64
C ASP A 40 42.80 30.40 -37.58
N GLU A 41 41.95 29.37 -37.47
CA GLU A 41 40.50 29.52 -37.34
C GLU A 41 40.09 29.51 -35.86
N SER A 42 39.71 30.67 -35.35
CA SER A 42 39.23 30.84 -33.98
C SER A 42 37.97 30.00 -33.74
N LEU A 43 38.09 28.99 -32.87
CA LEU A 43 36.97 28.23 -32.33
C LEU A 43 36.11 29.14 -31.45
N SER A 44 34.89 29.44 -31.89
CA SER A 44 33.89 30.05 -31.02
C SER A 44 33.23 28.95 -30.18
N PRO A 45 33.03 29.13 -28.86
CA PRO A 45 32.28 28.18 -28.07
C PRO A 45 30.86 28.10 -28.63
N ALA A 46 30.47 26.90 -29.09
CA ALA A 46 29.09 26.65 -29.48
C ALA A 46 28.19 26.78 -28.25
N ASP A 47 27.08 27.48 -28.42
CA ASP A 47 26.07 27.67 -27.37
C ASP A 47 25.42 26.31 -27.04
N ASN A 48 25.84 25.71 -25.92
CA ASN A 48 25.41 24.39 -25.48
C ASN A 48 24.09 24.42 -24.70
N THR A 49 23.39 25.56 -24.64
CA THR A 49 22.06 25.68 -23.99
C THR A 49 21.07 24.63 -24.53
N TYR A 50 21.18 24.26 -25.80
CA TYR A 50 20.34 23.21 -26.41
C TYR A 50 20.52 21.80 -25.81
N ILE A 51 21.66 21.52 -25.17
CA ILE A 51 21.92 20.23 -24.51
C ILE A 51 21.29 20.19 -23.11
N GLU A 52 21.20 21.33 -22.43
CA GLU A 52 20.53 21.45 -21.12
C GLU A 52 19.02 21.20 -21.22
N ASP A 53 18.42 21.51 -22.38
CA ASP A 53 16.99 21.32 -22.65
C ASP A 53 16.61 19.89 -23.07
N ILE A 54 17.58 19.04 -23.42
CA ILE A 54 17.31 17.62 -23.71
C ILE A 54 17.14 16.90 -22.39
N LYS A 55 15.93 17.01 -21.82
CA LYS A 55 15.52 16.12 -20.74
C LYS A 55 15.49 14.71 -21.30
N PRO A 56 16.27 13.77 -20.74
CA PRO A 56 16.18 12.40 -21.18
C PRO A 56 14.70 11.94 -21.03
N ILE A 57 14.17 11.15 -21.98
CA ILE A 57 12.80 10.59 -21.95
C ILE A 57 12.74 9.19 -21.31
N ARG A 58 12.03 9.03 -20.17
CA ARG A 58 11.93 7.78 -19.37
C ARG A 58 11.62 6.54 -20.20
N LYS A 59 12.59 5.60 -20.35
CA LYS A 59 12.33 4.30 -21.00
C LYS A 59 11.62 3.36 -20.04
N LYS A 60 10.30 3.25 -20.20
CA LYS A 60 9.42 2.43 -19.36
C LYS A 60 9.53 0.97 -19.75
N LYS A 61 10.05 0.13 -18.86
CA LYS A 61 9.91 -1.34 -19.00
C LYS A 61 8.52 -1.76 -18.58
N ASN A 62 8.01 -2.83 -19.23
CA ASN A 62 6.78 -3.49 -18.80
C ASN A 62 6.94 -3.95 -17.35
N THR A 63 6.02 -3.53 -16.48
CA THR A 63 6.01 -3.90 -15.06
C THR A 63 5.15 -5.14 -14.83
N ALA A 64 5.37 -5.84 -13.72
CA ALA A 64 4.49 -6.92 -13.30
C ALA A 64 3.08 -6.37 -12.99
N VAL A 65 2.09 -6.88 -13.73
CA VAL A 65 0.68 -6.53 -13.58
C VAL A 65 -0.09 -7.67 -12.90
N LEU A 66 -1.00 -7.32 -12.01
CA LEU A 66 -1.90 -8.27 -11.36
C LEU A 66 -2.84 -8.90 -12.40
N THR A 67 -2.95 -10.24 -12.40
CA THR A 67 -3.58 -10.98 -13.53
C THR A 67 -5.06 -11.29 -13.33
N SER A 68 -5.50 -11.59 -12.11
CA SER A 68 -6.91 -11.72 -11.75
C SER A 68 -7.22 -10.73 -10.65
N LYS A 69 -8.30 -9.94 -10.75
CA LYS A 69 -8.76 -9.05 -9.68
C LYS A 69 -10.14 -9.48 -9.21
N GLY A 70 -10.28 -9.73 -7.92
CA GLY A 70 -11.53 -10.04 -7.24
C GLY A 70 -11.71 -9.15 -6.02
N LYS A 71 -12.87 -9.29 -5.39
CA LYS A 71 -13.27 -8.54 -4.19
C LYS A 71 -13.66 -9.53 -3.09
N LEU A 72 -13.28 -9.24 -1.86
CA LEU A 72 -13.63 -10.03 -0.68
C LEU A 72 -14.16 -9.11 0.41
N ASP A 73 -15.16 -9.57 1.17
CA ASP A 73 -15.60 -8.90 2.38
C ASP A 73 -14.69 -9.31 3.55
N PRO A 74 -13.85 -8.41 4.08
CA PRO A 74 -12.87 -8.74 5.11
C PRO A 74 -13.49 -8.95 6.50
N ARG A 75 -14.81 -8.78 6.63
CA ARG A 75 -15.54 -9.05 7.87
C ARG A 75 -15.87 -10.53 8.03
N ASN A 76 -15.99 -11.26 6.91
CA ASN A 76 -16.51 -12.62 6.90
C ASN A 76 -15.43 -13.66 7.24
N PHE A 77 -15.49 -14.23 8.43
CA PHE A 77 -14.59 -15.28 8.89
C PHE A 77 -15.32 -16.63 8.99
N THR A 78 -15.01 -17.56 8.08
CA THR A 78 -15.76 -18.83 7.92
C THR A 78 -15.02 -20.09 8.37
N GLN A 79 -13.78 -19.99 8.86
CA GLN A 79 -12.96 -21.17 9.12
C GLN A 79 -13.37 -21.97 10.37
N VAL A 80 -14.14 -21.37 11.28
CA VAL A 80 -14.56 -22.00 12.54
C VAL A 80 -16.03 -21.67 12.75
N ASN A 81 -16.85 -22.69 13.01
CA ASN A 81 -18.26 -22.51 13.36
C ASN A 81 -18.38 -22.33 14.88
N PRO A 82 -18.62 -21.10 15.37
CA PRO A 82 -18.71 -20.87 16.80
C PRO A 82 -20.07 -21.32 17.35
N ARG A 83 -20.12 -21.56 18.66
CA ARG A 83 -21.39 -21.64 19.37
C ARG A 83 -22.00 -20.25 19.52
N VAL A 84 -23.28 -20.14 19.22
CA VAL A 84 -24.01 -18.88 19.26
C VAL A 84 -24.54 -18.55 20.66
N VAL A 85 -24.91 -17.29 20.87
CA VAL A 85 -25.63 -16.86 22.07
C VAL A 85 -26.99 -17.56 22.13
N LYS A 86 -27.37 -18.04 23.32
CA LYS A 86 -28.68 -18.65 23.59
C LYS A 86 -29.33 -17.99 24.81
N ALA A 87 -30.60 -17.60 24.67
CA ALA A 87 -31.42 -17.17 25.80
C ALA A 87 -31.57 -18.31 26.83
N ASN A 88 -31.67 -17.98 28.12
CA ASN A 88 -31.95 -18.90 29.23
C ASN A 88 -30.88 -19.94 29.60
N HIS A 89 -29.69 -19.90 28.98
CA HIS A 89 -28.54 -20.69 29.43
C HIS A 89 -27.38 -19.85 29.99
N ASN A 90 -27.16 -18.65 29.44
CA ASN A 90 -25.98 -17.83 29.76
C ASN A 90 -26.33 -16.41 30.20
N TYR A 91 -27.54 -15.95 29.87
CA TYR A 91 -28.05 -14.62 30.18
C TYR A 91 -29.52 -14.74 30.58
N LEU A 92 -29.94 -13.87 31.50
CA LEU A 92 -31.36 -13.67 31.76
C LEU A 92 -31.99 -13.07 30.51
N ALA A 93 -33.16 -13.58 30.09
CA ALA A 93 -33.79 -13.19 28.84
C ALA A 93 -33.98 -11.66 28.70
N PHE A 94 -34.24 -10.97 29.82
CA PHE A 94 -34.41 -9.52 29.81
C PHE A 94 -33.11 -8.74 29.58
N HIS A 95 -31.93 -9.28 29.93
CA HIS A 95 -30.64 -8.63 29.70
C HIS A 95 -30.27 -8.58 28.22
N ILE A 96 -30.60 -9.63 27.46
CA ILE A 96 -30.30 -9.73 26.03
C ILE A 96 -31.48 -9.34 25.14
N PHE A 97 -32.54 -8.76 25.69
CA PHE A 97 -33.77 -8.49 24.96
C PHE A 97 -33.54 -7.60 23.73
N HIS A 98 -32.64 -6.60 23.84
CA HIS A 98 -32.29 -5.67 22.77
C HIS A 98 -31.59 -6.32 21.56
N ILE A 99 -31.07 -7.54 21.71
CA ILE A 99 -30.40 -8.31 20.65
C ILE A 99 -31.03 -9.69 20.40
N SER A 100 -32.14 -9.99 21.08
CA SER A 100 -32.75 -11.32 21.12
C SER A 100 -33.05 -11.90 19.73
N SER A 101 -33.57 -11.08 18.83
CA SER A 101 -33.89 -11.42 17.42
C SER A 101 -32.68 -11.84 16.57
N TYR A 102 -31.46 -11.58 17.04
CA TYR A 102 -30.22 -11.80 16.30
C TYR A 102 -29.23 -12.71 17.03
N THR A 103 -29.64 -13.36 18.11
CA THR A 103 -28.75 -14.20 18.93
C THR A 103 -28.06 -15.32 18.14
N GLN A 104 -28.72 -15.87 17.11
CA GLN A 104 -28.13 -16.84 16.17
C GLN A 104 -26.98 -16.30 15.32
N LYS A 105 -26.79 -14.98 15.24
CA LYS A 105 -25.67 -14.33 14.54
C LYS A 105 -24.51 -13.97 15.47
N LEU A 106 -24.69 -14.09 16.78
CA LEU A 106 -23.76 -13.61 17.79
C LEU A 106 -22.99 -14.77 18.42
N VAL A 107 -21.69 -14.58 18.60
CA VAL A 107 -20.81 -15.62 19.15
C VAL A 107 -20.84 -15.61 20.68
N SER A 108 -21.00 -16.77 21.31
CA SER A 108 -20.93 -16.84 22.77
C SER A 108 -19.51 -16.52 23.28
N TRP A 109 -19.39 -15.76 24.37
CA TRP A 109 -18.12 -15.37 25.00
C TRP A 109 -17.35 -16.54 25.64
N LYS A 110 -17.97 -17.73 25.75
CA LYS A 110 -17.47 -18.89 26.50
C LYS A 110 -16.11 -19.43 26.01
N PRO A 111 -15.39 -20.17 26.88
CA PRO A 111 -14.10 -20.80 26.54
C PRO A 111 -14.12 -21.73 25.33
N GLU A 112 -15.23 -22.41 25.08
CA GLU A 112 -15.43 -23.26 23.89
C GLU A 112 -15.27 -22.50 22.55
N ASN A 113 -15.43 -21.18 22.54
CA ASN A 113 -15.24 -20.33 21.36
C ASN A 113 -13.88 -19.64 21.31
N LYS A 114 -12.93 -19.94 22.22
CA LYS A 114 -11.63 -19.27 22.30
C LYS A 114 -10.92 -19.15 20.94
N THR A 115 -10.82 -20.27 20.21
CA THR A 115 -10.17 -20.30 18.89
C THR A 115 -10.88 -19.42 17.87
N TRP A 116 -12.21 -19.31 17.93
CA TRP A 116 -12.94 -18.40 17.06
C TRP A 116 -12.61 -16.94 17.39
N TRP A 117 -12.60 -16.57 18.68
CA TRP A 117 -12.25 -15.21 19.12
C TRP A 117 -10.83 -14.81 18.71
N GLU A 118 -9.86 -15.69 18.90
CA GLU A 118 -8.47 -15.47 18.50
C GLU A 118 -8.34 -15.23 16.99
N LYS A 119 -8.85 -16.16 16.17
CA LYS A 119 -8.75 -16.05 14.71
C LYS A 119 -9.59 -14.91 14.13
N SER A 120 -10.80 -14.70 14.65
CA SER A 120 -11.65 -13.59 14.21
C SER A 120 -11.03 -12.24 14.56
N TYR A 121 -10.39 -12.12 15.73
CA TYR A 121 -9.68 -10.89 16.10
C TYR A 121 -8.53 -10.63 15.14
N GLU A 122 -7.67 -11.62 14.87
CA GLU A 122 -6.58 -11.49 13.89
C GLU A 122 -7.09 -11.10 12.51
N HIS A 123 -8.14 -11.77 12.04
CA HIS A 123 -8.75 -11.51 10.73
C HIS A 123 -9.31 -10.09 10.62
N LYS A 124 -10.01 -9.63 11.67
CA LYS A 124 -10.69 -8.33 11.69
C LYS A 124 -9.82 -7.21 12.26
N LYS A 125 -8.61 -7.49 12.74
CA LYS A 125 -7.75 -6.56 13.52
C LYS A 125 -7.63 -5.21 12.84
N TYR A 126 -7.31 -5.21 11.54
CA TYR A 126 -7.15 -3.97 10.79
C TYR A 126 -8.44 -3.15 10.70
N ILE A 127 -9.58 -3.79 10.48
CA ILE A 127 -10.89 -3.11 10.41
C ILE A 127 -11.25 -2.54 11.78
N LEU A 128 -11.03 -3.33 12.83
CA LEU A 128 -11.26 -2.94 14.21
C LEU A 128 -10.41 -1.71 14.55
N GLU A 129 -9.09 -1.76 14.39
CA GLU A 129 -8.17 -0.67 14.74
C GLU A 129 -8.44 0.65 14.01
N ASN A 130 -9.02 0.56 12.80
CA ASN A 130 -9.37 1.72 11.99
C ASN A 130 -10.84 2.16 12.12
N HIS A 131 -11.64 1.46 12.93
CA HIS A 131 -13.02 1.82 13.19
C HIS A 131 -13.08 3.06 14.11
N PRO A 132 -13.91 4.08 13.82
CA PRO A 132 -13.96 5.33 14.59
C PRO A 132 -14.21 5.12 16.10
N GLN A 133 -15.10 4.18 16.44
CA GLN A 133 -15.41 3.85 17.84
C GLN A 133 -14.35 2.97 18.53
N PHE A 134 -13.45 2.33 17.78
CA PHE A 134 -12.48 1.39 18.36
C PHE A 134 -11.47 2.10 19.26
N LYS A 135 -11.00 3.29 18.87
CA LYS A 135 -10.15 4.13 19.72
C LYS A 135 -10.79 4.45 21.08
N GLY A 136 -12.12 4.43 21.17
CA GLY A 136 -12.86 4.59 22.42
C GLY A 136 -13.26 3.28 23.12
N SER A 137 -13.02 2.12 22.51
CA SER A 137 -13.59 0.83 22.92
C SER A 137 -12.78 0.04 23.94
N LYS A 138 -11.55 0.47 24.24
CA LYS A 138 -10.63 -0.18 25.18
C LYS A 138 -10.39 -1.70 24.91
N ILE A 139 -10.63 -2.17 23.69
CA ILE A 139 -10.35 -3.56 23.29
C ILE A 139 -8.85 -3.73 23.09
N THR A 140 -8.20 -4.61 23.88
CA THR A 140 -6.73 -4.77 23.86
C THR A 140 -6.24 -6.17 23.47
N SER A 141 -7.13 -7.16 23.44
CA SER A 141 -6.79 -8.56 23.14
C SER A 141 -7.97 -9.32 22.56
N SER A 142 -7.75 -10.54 22.06
CA SER A 142 -8.79 -11.37 21.45
C SER A 142 -9.68 -12.08 22.48
N TYR A 143 -9.08 -12.76 23.44
CA TYR A 143 -9.81 -13.63 24.38
C TYR A 143 -9.23 -13.55 25.81
N LYS A 144 -10.11 -13.44 26.79
CA LYS A 144 -9.82 -13.66 28.22
C LYS A 144 -10.89 -14.56 28.85
N PRO A 145 -10.50 -15.51 29.72
CA PRO A 145 -11.44 -16.46 30.31
C PRO A 145 -12.36 -15.82 31.35
N ASP A 146 -11.89 -14.76 32.01
CA ASP A 146 -12.64 -14.10 33.07
C ASP A 146 -13.75 -13.22 32.52
N LYS A 147 -14.86 -13.11 33.26
CA LYS A 147 -15.87 -12.10 32.97
C LYS A 147 -15.29 -10.71 33.18
N ALA A 148 -15.66 -9.78 32.31
CA ALA A 148 -15.35 -8.38 32.53
C ALA A 148 -16.51 -7.66 33.21
N TRP A 149 -16.16 -6.65 34.01
CA TRP A 149 -17.12 -5.73 34.59
C TRP A 149 -17.17 -4.46 33.75
N LEU A 150 -18.32 -3.77 33.73
CA LEU A 150 -18.48 -2.48 33.04
C LEU A 150 -17.45 -1.43 33.46
N THR A 151 -16.93 -1.52 34.68
CA THR A 151 -15.91 -0.62 35.24
C THR A 151 -14.51 -0.89 34.68
N ASN A 152 -14.30 -1.99 33.95
CA ASN A 152 -13.00 -2.32 33.40
C ASN A 152 -12.56 -1.26 32.39
N ASN A 153 -11.28 -0.92 32.49
CA ASN A 153 -10.63 0.00 31.57
C ASN A 153 -10.06 -0.70 30.34
N GLU A 154 -10.12 -2.02 30.25
CA GLU A 154 -9.65 -2.75 29.08
C GLU A 154 -10.46 -4.05 28.95
N PHE A 155 -10.78 -4.42 27.72
CA PHE A 155 -11.54 -5.62 27.41
C PHE A 155 -10.76 -6.48 26.41
N ALA A 156 -10.82 -7.80 26.58
CA ALA A 156 -10.67 -8.69 25.44
C ALA A 156 -11.92 -8.61 24.54
N LEU A 157 -11.81 -9.00 23.26
CA LEU A 157 -12.93 -8.95 22.32
C LEU A 157 -14.15 -9.72 22.83
N ASN A 158 -13.94 -10.94 23.37
CA ASN A 158 -15.02 -11.74 23.95
C ASN A 158 -15.70 -11.07 25.16
N GLN A 159 -14.90 -10.37 25.99
CA GLN A 159 -15.39 -9.62 27.15
C GLN A 159 -16.18 -8.38 26.74
N PHE A 160 -15.70 -7.63 25.74
CA PHE A 160 -16.43 -6.50 25.16
C PHE A 160 -17.81 -6.93 24.66
N CYS A 161 -17.86 -8.08 23.97
CA CYS A 161 -19.11 -8.65 23.49
C CYS A 161 -20.02 -9.10 24.63
N ASP A 162 -19.48 -9.78 25.66
CA ASP A 162 -20.25 -10.20 26.85
C ASP A 162 -20.94 -9.00 27.53
N VAL A 163 -20.20 -7.92 27.74
CA VAL A 163 -20.73 -6.66 28.32
C VAL A 163 -21.80 -6.05 27.43
N ALA A 164 -21.60 -6.00 26.11
CA ALA A 164 -22.58 -5.47 25.18
C ALA A 164 -23.85 -6.33 25.08
N TYR A 165 -23.73 -7.65 25.27
CA TYR A 165 -24.88 -8.55 25.34
C TYR A 165 -25.75 -8.25 26.56
N ASP A 166 -25.14 -7.97 27.72
CA ASP A 166 -25.85 -7.77 28.99
C ASP A 166 -26.40 -6.34 29.16
N HIS A 167 -25.76 -5.35 28.55
CA HIS A 167 -26.05 -3.93 28.80
C HIS A 167 -26.48 -3.18 27.54
N LYS A 168 -27.79 -2.92 27.42
CA LYS A 168 -28.38 -2.16 26.30
C LYS A 168 -27.70 -0.81 26.05
N THR A 169 -27.43 -0.03 27.10
CA THR A 169 -26.80 1.30 26.93
C THR A 169 -25.37 1.21 26.39
N PHE A 170 -24.61 0.19 26.79
CA PHE A 170 -23.28 -0.09 26.26
C PHE A 170 -23.36 -0.54 24.79
N PHE A 171 -24.30 -1.44 24.48
CA PHE A 171 -24.59 -1.84 23.10
C PHE A 171 -24.93 -0.65 22.21
N GLU A 172 -25.89 0.21 22.58
CA GLU A 172 -26.29 1.35 21.75
C GLU A 172 -25.12 2.31 21.51
N LYS A 173 -24.28 2.55 22.53
CA LYS A 173 -23.09 3.39 22.41
C LYS A 173 -22.07 2.85 21.41
N PHE A 174 -21.91 1.52 21.33
CA PHE A 174 -20.92 0.85 20.50
C PHE A 174 -21.55 -0.03 19.42
N LYS A 175 -22.77 0.28 18.96
CA LYS A 175 -23.59 -0.62 18.14
C LYS A 175 -22.88 -1.09 16.88
N ASP A 176 -22.20 -0.18 16.18
CA ASP A 176 -21.49 -0.51 14.94
C ASP A 176 -20.27 -1.40 15.19
N LEU A 177 -19.46 -1.03 16.19
CA LEU A 177 -18.31 -1.84 16.60
C LEU A 177 -18.74 -3.21 17.12
N PHE A 178 -19.86 -3.27 17.84
CA PHE A 178 -20.45 -4.50 18.34
C PHE A 178 -20.75 -5.47 17.21
N TRP A 179 -21.40 -5.04 16.13
CA TRP A 179 -21.69 -5.96 15.04
C TRP A 179 -20.42 -6.45 14.35
N LEU A 180 -19.44 -5.58 14.14
CA LEU A 180 -18.14 -5.97 13.59
C LEU A 180 -17.42 -7.02 14.47
N ALA A 181 -17.37 -6.77 15.78
CA ALA A 181 -16.65 -7.58 16.75
C ALA A 181 -17.36 -8.90 17.08
N CYS A 182 -18.67 -8.85 17.33
CA CYS A 182 -19.41 -9.86 18.07
C CYS A 182 -20.27 -10.78 17.19
N SER A 183 -20.51 -10.40 15.94
CA SER A 183 -21.22 -11.25 14.98
C SER A 183 -20.30 -12.15 14.19
N ILE A 184 -20.83 -13.28 13.75
CA ILE A 184 -20.11 -14.29 12.96
C ILE A 184 -19.57 -13.68 11.66
N ASP A 185 -20.41 -12.96 10.93
CA ASP A 185 -20.10 -12.37 9.63
C ASP A 185 -19.56 -10.92 9.72
N GLY A 186 -19.54 -10.34 10.94
CA GLY A 186 -19.16 -8.96 11.17
C GLY A 186 -20.18 -7.95 10.64
N LYS A 187 -21.45 -8.35 10.40
CA LYS A 187 -22.47 -7.52 9.76
C LYS A 187 -23.60 -7.15 10.72
N ASN A 188 -23.99 -5.89 10.67
CA ASN A 188 -25.21 -5.43 11.32
C ASN A 188 -26.42 -5.87 10.46
N PRO A 189 -27.35 -6.69 10.99
CA PRO A 189 -28.51 -7.17 10.24
C PRO A 189 -29.49 -6.05 9.84
N GLU A 190 -29.40 -4.88 10.49
CA GLU A 190 -30.28 -3.73 10.26
C GLU A 190 -29.64 -2.66 9.37
N GLU A 191 -28.36 -2.84 9.04
CA GLU A 191 -27.60 -1.84 8.29
C GLU A 191 -27.96 -1.83 6.81
N LYS A 192 -28.16 -0.62 6.29
CA LYS A 192 -28.53 -0.36 4.90
C LYS A 192 -27.42 0.32 4.11
N ASP A 193 -26.37 0.79 4.78
CA ASP A 193 -25.31 1.61 4.18
C ASP A 193 -23.92 1.07 4.52
N ASP A 194 -23.39 0.24 3.63
CA ASP A 194 -22.04 -0.32 3.72
C ASP A 194 -20.92 0.73 3.46
N SER A 195 -21.25 1.98 3.11
CA SER A 195 -20.24 2.98 2.71
C SER A 195 -19.34 3.47 3.84
N LYS A 196 -19.78 3.30 5.09
CA LYS A 196 -19.06 3.74 6.31
C LYS A 196 -17.93 2.82 6.72
N TRP A 197 -17.88 1.59 6.19
CA TRP A 197 -16.98 0.54 6.67
C TRP A 197 -16.01 0.07 5.60
N ILE A 198 -14.99 -0.65 6.06
CA ILE A 198 -14.17 -1.48 5.18
C ILE A 198 -14.97 -2.76 4.89
N THR A 199 -15.75 -2.72 3.80
CA THR A 199 -16.61 -3.83 3.38
C THR A 199 -16.04 -4.62 2.22
N GLU A 200 -14.92 -4.16 1.67
CA GLU A 200 -14.32 -4.72 0.47
C GLU A 200 -12.81 -4.56 0.50
N ILE A 201 -12.09 -5.67 0.33
CA ILE A 201 -10.66 -5.71 0.02
C ILE A 201 -10.48 -6.28 -1.37
N ASN A 202 -9.43 -5.83 -2.06
CA ASN A 202 -9.06 -6.42 -3.34
C ASN A 202 -8.32 -7.72 -3.11
N LYS A 203 -8.50 -8.64 -4.06
CA LYS A 203 -7.85 -9.93 -4.11
C LYS A 203 -7.22 -10.08 -5.48
N ALA A 204 -5.96 -10.50 -5.57
CA ALA A 204 -5.32 -10.69 -6.85
C ALA A 204 -4.38 -11.90 -6.90
N GLN A 205 -4.14 -12.40 -8.11
CA GLN A 205 -3.10 -13.39 -8.36
C GLN A 205 -1.81 -12.68 -8.76
N LEU A 206 -0.75 -13.02 -8.05
CA LEU A 206 0.59 -12.55 -8.33
C LEU A 206 1.18 -13.38 -9.47
N PRO A 207 1.64 -12.75 -10.57
CA PRO A 207 2.51 -13.45 -11.50
C PRO A 207 3.84 -13.69 -10.77
N THR A 208 4.12 -14.93 -10.41
CA THR A 208 5.42 -15.38 -9.91
C THR A 208 6.18 -16.04 -11.06
N SER A 209 7.50 -15.97 -11.02
CA SER A 209 8.37 -16.74 -11.91
C SER A 209 8.31 -18.23 -11.53
N GLY A 210 7.19 -18.89 -11.84
CA GLY A 210 6.89 -20.29 -11.50
C GLY A 210 5.41 -20.65 -11.69
N SER A 211 5.07 -21.94 -11.64
CA SER A 211 3.69 -22.44 -11.83
C SER A 211 2.76 -22.22 -10.63
N ALA A 212 3.29 -21.84 -9.47
CA ALA A 212 2.52 -21.61 -8.26
C ALA A 212 1.91 -20.20 -8.24
N LYS A 213 0.59 -20.12 -8.48
CA LYS A 213 -0.17 -18.88 -8.35
C LYS A 213 -0.33 -18.54 -6.88
N THR A 214 0.37 -17.51 -6.41
CA THR A 214 0.15 -16.96 -5.06
C THR A 214 -0.95 -15.92 -5.12
N GLU A 215 -1.95 -16.09 -4.25
CA GLU A 215 -3.03 -15.16 -4.09
C GLU A 215 -2.68 -14.14 -3.02
N ILE A 216 -2.98 -12.87 -3.28
CA ILE A 216 -2.73 -11.77 -2.37
C ILE A 216 -3.99 -10.95 -2.14
N THR A 217 -4.13 -10.39 -0.95
CA THR A 217 -5.15 -9.40 -0.64
C THR A 217 -4.52 -8.02 -0.40
N TYR A 218 -5.21 -6.95 -0.77
CA TYR A 218 -4.71 -5.60 -0.52
C TYR A 218 -5.86 -4.60 -0.39
N LEU A 219 -5.57 -3.46 0.23
CA LEU A 219 -6.50 -2.37 0.44
C LEU A 219 -5.99 -1.12 -0.26
N THR A 220 -6.87 -0.43 -0.97
CA THR A 220 -6.56 0.91 -1.46
C THR A 220 -6.76 1.94 -0.36
N VAL A 221 -6.17 3.13 -0.51
CA VAL A 221 -6.36 4.24 0.42
C VAL A 221 -7.84 4.57 0.58
N LYS A 222 -8.61 4.57 -0.52
CA LYS A 222 -10.07 4.79 -0.50
C LYS A 222 -10.81 3.71 0.29
N GLN A 223 -10.41 2.44 0.15
CA GLN A 223 -11.04 1.33 0.87
C GLN A 223 -10.68 1.31 2.36
N SER A 224 -9.52 1.83 2.75
CA SER A 224 -9.09 1.89 4.16
C SER A 224 -9.96 2.79 5.04
N LYS A 225 -10.75 3.69 4.45
CA LYS A 225 -11.61 4.68 5.13
C LYS A 225 -10.88 5.59 6.13
N LYS A 226 -9.55 5.62 6.10
CA LYS A 226 -8.73 6.49 6.95
C LYS A 226 -8.90 7.96 6.59
N THR A 227 -9.09 8.79 7.61
CA THR A 227 -9.24 10.25 7.49
C THR A 227 -7.93 11.02 7.40
N ASN A 228 -6.81 10.35 7.11
CA ASN A 228 -5.53 11.04 6.97
C ASN A 228 -5.57 12.01 5.78
N THR A 229 -4.82 13.11 5.85
CA THR A 229 -4.62 13.99 4.70
C THR A 229 -3.70 13.30 3.70
N TRP A 230 -4.32 12.70 2.68
CA TRP A 230 -3.63 12.11 1.55
C TRP A 230 -3.59 13.12 0.41
N ASN A 231 -2.40 13.50 -0.02
CA ASN A 231 -2.21 14.34 -1.18
C ASN A 231 -2.14 13.45 -2.41
N LEU A 232 -3.26 12.82 -2.83
CA LEU A 232 -3.31 11.87 -3.94
C LEU A 232 -4.15 12.33 -5.14
N ASN A 233 -4.59 13.59 -5.17
CA ASN A 233 -5.34 14.18 -6.29
C ASN A 233 -6.56 13.34 -6.75
N ASN A 234 -7.36 12.83 -5.81
CA ASN A 234 -8.54 12.00 -6.08
C ASN A 234 -8.25 10.62 -6.70
N LYS A 235 -7.04 10.07 -6.49
CA LYS A 235 -6.61 8.74 -6.98
C LYS A 235 -6.48 7.72 -5.86
N GLU A 236 -7.15 7.94 -4.73
CA GLU A 236 -7.09 7.07 -3.55
C GLU A 236 -7.59 5.65 -3.83
N ASP A 237 -8.34 5.45 -4.92
CA ASP A 237 -8.79 4.14 -5.38
C ASP A 237 -7.70 3.30 -6.07
N LYS A 238 -6.52 3.88 -6.36
CA LYS A 238 -5.39 3.19 -7.03
C LYS A 238 -4.23 2.87 -6.08
N PHE A 239 -3.99 3.75 -5.12
CA PHE A 239 -2.85 3.63 -4.21
C PHE A 239 -3.14 2.68 -3.07
N ILE A 240 -2.16 1.86 -2.72
CA ILE A 240 -2.27 0.88 -1.65
C ILE A 240 -2.00 1.52 -0.31
N VAL A 241 -2.81 1.19 0.70
CA VAL A 241 -2.61 1.70 2.05
C VAL A 241 -1.34 1.11 2.67
N TYR A 242 -0.49 1.97 3.21
CA TYR A 242 0.90 1.64 3.57
C TYR A 242 1.05 0.69 4.77
N ASP A 243 0.02 0.53 5.58
CA ASP A 243 0.05 -0.27 6.79
C ASP A 243 -0.88 -1.48 6.74
N TYR A 244 -1.23 -1.92 5.53
CA TYR A 244 -1.97 -3.16 5.33
C TYR A 244 -1.19 -4.14 4.45
N ASN A 245 -1.21 -5.40 4.89
CA ASN A 245 -0.65 -6.58 4.25
C ASN A 245 0.82 -6.47 3.80
N LYS A 246 1.73 -6.94 4.65
CA LYS A 246 3.17 -7.10 4.36
C LYS A 246 3.45 -7.77 3.01
N GLU A 247 2.69 -8.80 2.64
CA GLU A 247 2.93 -9.56 1.41
C GLU A 247 2.87 -8.68 0.15
N TRP A 248 2.06 -7.62 0.16
CA TRP A 248 1.88 -6.77 -1.01
C TRP A 248 3.10 -5.90 -1.23
N TRP A 249 3.60 -5.35 -0.13
CA TRP A 249 4.78 -4.49 -0.12
C TRP A 249 6.03 -5.28 -0.49
N GLU A 250 6.17 -6.50 0.01
CA GLU A 250 7.26 -7.40 -0.39
C GLU A 250 7.16 -7.83 -1.85
N TRP A 251 5.95 -8.12 -2.34
CA TRP A 251 5.77 -8.44 -3.75
C TRP A 251 6.13 -7.27 -4.66
N SER A 252 5.64 -6.06 -4.37
CA SER A 252 5.92 -4.85 -5.16
C SER A 252 7.41 -4.54 -5.16
N TYR A 253 8.06 -4.66 -4.01
CA TYR A 253 9.51 -4.51 -3.88
C TYR A 253 10.27 -5.50 -4.77
N LYS A 254 10.01 -6.80 -4.62
CA LYS A 254 10.75 -7.85 -5.33
C LYS A 254 10.49 -7.88 -6.84
N ASN A 255 9.26 -7.65 -7.27
CA ASN A 255 8.85 -7.89 -8.66
C ASN A 255 8.76 -6.61 -9.50
N ARG A 256 8.77 -5.44 -8.87
CA ARG A 256 8.82 -4.16 -9.57
C ARG A 256 10.12 -3.44 -9.28
N LEU A 257 10.35 -3.07 -8.01
CA LEU A 257 11.47 -2.20 -7.67
C LEU A 257 12.84 -2.87 -7.88
N GLU A 258 13.05 -4.09 -7.39
CA GLU A 258 14.31 -4.80 -7.60
C GLU A 258 14.57 -5.12 -9.07
N VAL A 259 13.52 -5.43 -9.84
CA VAL A 259 13.64 -5.71 -11.27
C VAL A 259 14.12 -4.46 -11.99
N ASP A 260 13.46 -3.33 -11.74
CA ASP A 260 13.86 -2.05 -12.34
C ASP A 260 15.26 -1.62 -11.92
N ARG A 261 15.66 -1.88 -10.66
CA ARG A 261 17.00 -1.57 -10.14
C ARG A 261 18.09 -2.44 -10.77
N LYS A 262 17.86 -3.74 -10.95
CA LYS A 262 18.81 -4.66 -11.61
C LYS A 262 19.01 -4.31 -13.08
N ASP A 263 17.98 -3.75 -13.68
CA ASP A 263 17.93 -3.33 -15.06
C ASP A 263 18.29 -1.86 -15.28
N GLU A 264 18.78 -1.18 -14.23
CA GLU A 264 19.09 0.24 -14.19
C GLU A 264 20.40 0.55 -14.96
N ASN A 265 20.39 0.29 -16.25
CA ASN A 265 21.32 0.84 -17.26
C ASN A 265 20.70 2.06 -17.96
N SER A 266 19.64 2.59 -17.35
CA SER A 266 18.70 3.55 -17.91
C SER A 266 19.24 4.97 -17.74
N TYR A 267 19.02 5.83 -18.75
CA TYR A 267 19.16 7.29 -18.63
C TYR A 267 18.20 7.90 -17.58
N PHE A 268 17.41 7.06 -16.90
CA PHE A 268 16.41 7.41 -15.90
C PHE A 268 16.71 6.73 -14.60
N PRO A 269 17.31 7.47 -13.66
CA PRO A 269 17.50 6.97 -12.34
C PRO A 269 16.14 6.84 -11.65
N LEU A 270 15.95 5.75 -10.92
CA LEU A 270 15.00 5.73 -9.81
C LEU A 270 15.25 6.98 -8.94
N THR A 271 14.21 7.59 -8.41
CA THR A 271 14.44 8.67 -7.43
C THR A 271 15.18 8.12 -6.23
N THR A 272 16.01 8.94 -5.60
CA THR A 272 16.90 8.54 -4.50
C THR A 272 16.17 7.74 -3.41
N LYS A 273 14.93 8.14 -3.07
CA LYS A 273 14.09 7.41 -2.11
C LYS A 273 13.87 5.94 -2.48
N PHE A 274 13.50 5.66 -3.73
CA PHE A 274 13.26 4.27 -4.18
C PHE A 274 14.57 3.52 -4.48
N LYS A 275 15.67 4.24 -4.80
CA LYS A 275 17.01 3.63 -4.89
C LYS A 275 17.47 3.07 -3.56
N ASP A 276 17.29 3.84 -2.51
CA ASP A 276 17.79 3.53 -1.18
C ASP A 276 16.88 2.54 -0.43
N ALA A 277 15.77 2.11 -1.05
CA ALA A 277 14.88 1.14 -0.45
C ALA A 277 15.55 -0.24 -0.31
N THR A 278 15.57 -0.83 0.88
CA THR A 278 16.24 -2.10 1.19
C THR A 278 15.27 -3.27 1.39
N LYS A 279 13.98 -3.01 1.58
CA LYS A 279 12.94 -4.02 1.83
C LYS A 279 11.55 -3.53 1.42
N GLY A 280 10.59 -4.44 1.28
CA GLY A 280 9.20 -4.08 1.01
C GLY A 280 8.49 -3.48 2.23
N TRP A 281 8.60 -4.13 3.38
CA TRP A 281 7.79 -3.81 4.55
C TRP A 281 8.63 -3.53 5.81
N GLU A 282 8.17 -2.55 6.59
CA GLU A 282 8.60 -2.32 7.97
C GLU A 282 7.37 -2.02 8.82
N GLU A 283 7.29 -2.64 10.01
CA GLU A 283 6.12 -2.55 10.90
C GLU A 283 6.12 -1.22 11.68
N ASN A 284 7.31 -0.72 12.03
CA ASN A 284 7.48 0.54 12.75
C ASN A 284 8.00 1.63 11.81
N ALA A 285 7.07 2.40 11.25
CA ALA A 285 7.32 3.51 10.32
C ALA A 285 8.02 4.74 10.92
N SER A 286 8.73 4.60 12.04
CA SER A 286 9.30 5.68 12.84
C SER A 286 10.82 5.85 12.68
N ASN A 287 11.57 4.83 12.25
CA ASN A 287 13.04 4.88 12.33
C ASN A 287 13.79 4.67 11.01
N GLU A 288 13.17 4.15 9.94
CA GLU A 288 13.87 3.93 8.67
C GLU A 288 12.98 4.25 7.46
N ASN A 289 13.39 5.25 6.67
CA ASN A 289 12.82 5.56 5.35
C ASN A 289 13.29 4.56 4.27
N SER A 290 13.72 3.36 4.66
CA SER A 290 14.33 2.36 3.78
C SER A 290 13.34 1.31 3.28
N SER A 291 12.14 1.21 3.85
CA SER A 291 11.12 0.27 3.36
C SER A 291 10.19 0.93 2.36
N LEU A 292 9.75 0.15 1.36
CA LEU A 292 8.85 0.63 0.32
C LEU A 292 7.54 1.20 0.87
N ASN A 293 6.96 0.53 1.89
CA ASN A 293 5.72 1.01 2.52
C ASN A 293 5.88 2.38 3.20
N ASN A 294 7.03 2.63 3.85
CA ASN A 294 7.32 3.92 4.49
C ASN A 294 7.59 5.02 3.46
N ILE A 295 8.31 4.72 2.38
CA ILE A 295 8.54 5.67 1.28
C ILE A 295 7.20 6.10 0.68
N CYS A 296 6.31 5.15 0.39
CA CYS A 296 4.98 5.47 -0.14
C CYS A 296 4.13 6.26 0.87
N LYS A 297 4.17 5.91 2.17
CA LYS A 297 3.53 6.71 3.24
C LYS A 297 3.97 8.17 3.20
N GLU A 298 5.27 8.42 3.11
CA GLU A 298 5.83 9.77 3.05
C GLU A 298 5.34 10.52 1.80
N LEU A 299 5.39 9.87 0.63
CA LEU A 299 4.96 10.47 -0.63
C LEU A 299 3.46 10.76 -0.66
N TYR A 300 2.64 9.95 -0.01
CA TYR A 300 1.21 10.21 0.09
C TYR A 300 0.91 11.46 0.94
N ALA A 301 1.77 11.82 1.88
CA ALA A 301 1.64 13.02 2.70
C ALA A 301 2.35 14.25 2.10
N LYS A 302 3.24 14.06 1.12
CA LYS A 302 4.05 15.14 0.55
C LYS A 302 3.25 16.05 -0.39
N ASN A 303 3.35 17.36 -0.17
CA ASN A 303 2.93 18.39 -1.12
C ASN A 303 4.04 18.67 -2.14
N GLY A 304 3.69 18.92 -3.41
CA GLY A 304 4.65 19.30 -4.44
C GLY A 304 5.66 18.20 -4.81
N ARG A 305 5.16 16.98 -5.04
CA ARG A 305 5.98 15.87 -5.57
C ARG A 305 6.55 16.22 -6.95
N THR A 306 7.77 15.77 -7.23
CA THR A 306 8.32 15.87 -8.59
C THR A 306 7.56 14.94 -9.53
N ALA A 307 7.68 15.17 -10.84
CA ALA A 307 7.12 14.26 -11.84
C ALA A 307 7.68 12.84 -11.70
N ASP A 308 8.98 12.75 -11.46
CA ASP A 308 9.72 11.52 -11.24
C ASP A 308 9.27 10.77 -9.98
N GLU A 309 9.10 11.47 -8.86
CA GLU A 309 8.56 10.87 -7.62
C GLU A 309 7.13 10.37 -7.83
N THR A 310 6.33 11.10 -8.60
CA THR A 310 4.95 10.71 -8.90
C THR A 310 4.92 9.46 -9.77
N GLU A 311 5.81 9.34 -10.75
CA GLU A 311 5.92 8.15 -11.59
C GLU A 311 6.37 6.92 -10.78
N ASP A 312 7.42 7.04 -9.97
CA ASP A 312 7.89 5.95 -9.12
C ASP A 312 6.79 5.54 -8.12
N MET A 313 6.05 6.51 -7.57
CA MET A 313 4.92 6.24 -6.68
C MET A 313 3.81 5.46 -7.40
N TRP A 314 3.44 5.81 -8.63
CA TRP A 314 2.50 5.01 -9.42
C TRP A 314 3.02 3.61 -9.65
N ARG A 315 4.31 3.45 -9.92
CA ARG A 315 4.91 2.15 -10.24
C ARG A 315 4.93 1.20 -9.04
N TYR A 316 5.31 1.71 -7.87
CA TYR A 316 5.59 0.86 -6.71
C TYR A 316 4.53 0.91 -5.60
N CYS A 317 3.72 1.97 -5.56
CA CYS A 317 2.74 2.20 -4.50
C CYS A 317 1.28 1.96 -4.97
N SER A 318 1.03 1.77 -6.27
CA SER A 318 -0.31 1.55 -6.82
C SER A 318 -0.58 0.12 -7.27
N ASP A 319 -1.86 -0.25 -7.33
CA ASP A 319 -2.30 -1.55 -7.84
C ASP A 319 -2.12 -1.69 -9.36
N ALA A 320 -2.08 -0.57 -10.09
CA ALA A 320 -1.89 -0.53 -11.54
C ALA A 320 -0.42 -0.70 -11.96
N GLY A 321 0.51 -0.14 -11.18
CA GLY A 321 1.93 -0.09 -11.52
C GLY A 321 2.28 0.83 -12.70
N ILE A 322 1.29 1.54 -13.25
CA ILE A 322 1.43 2.51 -14.33
C ILE A 322 0.52 3.70 -14.03
N ASN A 323 0.97 4.91 -14.39
CA ASN A 323 0.15 6.11 -14.36
C ASN A 323 -0.84 6.05 -15.53
N SER A 324 -2.09 5.71 -15.26
CA SER A 324 -3.18 5.55 -16.23
C SER A 324 -4.13 6.74 -16.25
#